data_AF-G7H4T2-F1
#
_entry.id   AF-G7H4T2-F1
#
_cell.length_a   1.000
_cell.length_b   1.000
_cell.length_c   1.000
_cell.angle_alpha   90.00
_cell.angle_beta   90.00
_cell.angle_gamma   90.00
#
_symmetry.space_group_name_H-M   'P 1'
#
loop_
_entity.id
_entity.type
_entity.pdbx_description
1 polymer ?
#
loop_
_entity_poly.entity_id
_entity_poly.type
_entity_poly.pdbx_seq_one_letter_code
_entity_poly.pdbx_strand_id
1 'polypeptide(L)'
;MIAAGIDDTWRALQETTWSDLLITKPLMRIRGHSLADATRRRLLDPPSPMAPIHEEAPHYLCSGMIGRPWQLHGDERDVPDLAALVAFDEPGWLKYGAEFVLVELPDGRTRLETTTLCEATDSATRRKFGCYWAVIRPFSGLIRRDILRAIDRRTQHQTAAAHPTDRPTS
;
A
#
# COMPACT_ATOMS: atom_id res chain seq x y z
N MET A 1 -12.08 5.88 -6.65
CA MET A 1 -12.47 5.77 -8.07
C MET A 1 -11.31 6.21 -8.91
N ILE A 2 -10.92 5.39 -9.87
CA ILE A 2 -9.80 5.63 -10.80
C ILE A 2 -10.39 5.76 -12.21
N ALA A 3 -10.02 6.81 -12.93
CA ALA A 3 -10.55 7.10 -14.27
C ALA A 3 -9.83 6.29 -15.38
N ALA A 4 -9.62 4.98 -15.15
CA ALA A 4 -8.97 4.07 -16.10
C ALA A 4 -9.50 2.64 -15.93
N GLY A 5 -9.30 1.82 -16.96
CA GLY A 5 -9.64 0.39 -16.94
C GLY A 5 -8.83 -0.39 -15.92
N ILE A 6 -9.24 -1.63 -15.64
CA ILE A 6 -8.63 -2.41 -14.55
C ILE A 6 -7.17 -2.74 -14.81
N ASP A 7 -6.79 -3.06 -16.04
CA ASP A 7 -5.40 -3.37 -16.40
C ASP A 7 -4.46 -2.18 -16.24
N ASP A 8 -4.90 -0.98 -16.64
CA ASP A 8 -4.13 0.25 -16.46
C ASP A 8 -4.06 0.64 -14.98
N THR A 9 -5.16 0.47 -14.24
CA THR A 9 -5.20 0.71 -12.79
C THR A 9 -4.27 -0.26 -12.06
N TRP A 10 -4.27 -1.53 -12.46
CA TRP A 10 -3.38 -2.56 -11.94
C TRP A 10 -1.92 -2.25 -12.22
N ARG A 11 -1.58 -1.90 -13.47
CA ARG A 11 -0.22 -1.46 -13.83
C ARG A 11 0.21 -0.24 -13.01
N ALA A 12 -0.68 0.74 -12.87
CA ALA A 12 -0.41 1.93 -12.08
C ALA A 12 -0.17 1.60 -10.59
N LEU A 13 -0.92 0.65 -10.02
CA LEU A 13 -0.70 0.14 -8.66
C LEU A 13 0.70 -0.51 -8.54
N GLN A 14 1.04 -1.43 -9.45
CA GLN A 14 2.34 -2.14 -9.46
C GLN A 14 3.53 -1.20 -9.62
N GLU A 15 3.37 -0.12 -10.39
CA GLU A 15 4.47 0.81 -10.69
C GLU A 15 4.54 2.03 -9.76
N THR A 16 3.54 2.23 -8.90
CA THR A 16 3.54 3.36 -7.96
C THR A 16 4.75 3.27 -7.05
N THR A 17 5.44 4.38 -6.84
CA THR A 17 6.63 4.49 -5.99
C THR A 17 6.35 5.29 -4.74
N TRP A 18 7.23 5.16 -3.73
CA TRP A 18 7.16 6.00 -2.54
C TRP A 18 7.35 7.50 -2.85
N SER A 19 7.96 7.85 -3.99
CA SER A 19 8.14 9.24 -4.44
C SER A 19 6.88 9.88 -5.00
N ASP A 20 5.91 9.07 -5.43
CA ASP A 20 4.62 9.53 -5.93
C ASP A 20 3.71 10.03 -4.81
N LEU A 21 4.02 9.66 -3.57
CA LEU A 21 3.33 10.07 -2.35
C LEU A 21 3.82 11.45 -1.89
N LEU A 22 2.88 12.38 -1.70
CA LEU A 22 3.14 13.76 -1.32
C LEU A 22 3.29 13.95 0.20
N ILE A 23 2.64 13.10 1.00
CA ILE A 23 2.57 13.23 2.47
C ILE A 23 3.70 12.46 3.18
N THR A 24 4.24 11.40 2.59
CA THR A 24 5.31 10.58 3.21
C THR A 24 6.69 11.20 3.10
N LYS A 25 6.94 12.13 2.17
CA LYS A 25 8.23 12.81 1.99
C LYS A 25 8.78 13.47 3.26
N PRO A 26 8.01 14.28 4.02
CA PRO A 26 8.47 14.83 5.29
C PRO A 26 8.62 13.76 6.39
N LEU A 27 7.78 12.72 6.39
CA LEU A 27 7.83 11.64 7.40
C LEU A 27 9.09 10.77 7.26
N MET A 28 9.49 10.43 6.04
CA MET A 28 10.70 9.62 5.80
C MET A 28 11.99 10.37 6.13
N ARG A 29 11.97 11.70 6.04
CA ARG A 29 13.10 12.57 6.44
C ARG A 29 13.37 12.52 7.95
N ILE A 30 12.35 12.21 8.75
CA ILE A 30 12.46 12.06 10.21
C ILE A 30 13.05 10.69 10.60
N ARG A 31 12.93 9.66 9.75
CA ARG A 31 13.38 8.28 10.05
C ARG A 31 14.82 7.94 9.65
N GLY A 32 15.61 8.89 9.14
CA GLY A 32 17.05 8.68 8.90
C GLY A 32 17.43 7.71 7.76
N HIS A 33 16.46 7.25 6.96
CA HIS A 33 16.76 6.50 5.73
C HIS A 33 17.27 7.44 4.64
N SER A 34 18.22 6.99 3.81
CA SER A 34 18.63 7.69 2.58
C SER A 34 17.39 7.99 1.72
N LEU A 35 17.02 9.27 1.65
CA LEU A 35 15.79 9.71 0.98
C LEU A 35 15.78 9.37 -0.51
N ALA A 36 16.96 9.25 -1.15
CA ALA A 36 17.09 9.07 -2.58
C ALA A 36 16.75 7.64 -3.04
N ASP A 37 17.15 6.62 -2.27
CA ASP A 37 16.94 5.21 -2.62
C ASP A 37 15.59 4.69 -2.10
N ALA A 38 15.13 5.18 -0.95
CA ALA A 38 13.84 4.79 -0.39
C ALA A 38 12.65 5.34 -1.19
N THR A 39 12.80 6.51 -1.83
CA THR A 39 11.68 7.15 -2.54
C THR A 39 11.48 6.61 -3.95
N ARG A 40 12.52 6.14 -4.65
CA ARG A 40 12.36 5.56 -6.00
C ARG A 40 11.84 4.12 -6.00
N ARG A 41 11.88 3.43 -4.86
CA ARG A 41 11.38 2.06 -4.74
C ARG A 41 9.87 2.02 -4.98
N ARG A 42 9.42 0.98 -5.67
CA ARG A 42 7.98 0.74 -5.82
C ARG A 42 7.37 0.50 -4.46
N LEU A 43 6.13 0.92 -4.33
CA LEU A 43 5.31 0.74 -3.15
C LEU A 43 5.21 -0.75 -2.79
N LEU A 44 5.20 -1.64 -3.79
CA LEU A 44 4.97 -3.07 -3.60
C LEU A 44 6.27 -3.91 -3.65
N ASP A 45 7.44 -3.31 -3.85
CA ASP A 45 8.71 -4.07 -3.88
C ASP A 45 9.24 -4.33 -2.46
N PRO A 46 9.70 -5.54 -2.13
CA PRO A 46 10.41 -5.81 -0.88
C PRO A 46 11.62 -4.85 -0.67
N PRO A 47 11.90 -4.41 0.56
CA PRO A 47 11.30 -4.80 1.84
C PRO A 47 10.10 -3.91 2.24
N SER A 48 9.28 -3.46 1.29
CA SER A 48 8.12 -2.62 1.62
C SER A 48 7.08 -3.34 2.49
N PRO A 49 6.43 -2.65 3.45
CA PRO A 49 5.30 -3.19 4.19
C PRO A 49 4.05 -3.45 3.35
N MET A 50 4.03 -2.98 2.10
CA MET A 50 2.95 -3.24 1.15
C MET A 50 3.32 -4.34 0.14
N ALA A 51 4.50 -4.96 0.25
CA ALA A 51 4.88 -6.03 -0.66
C ALA A 51 3.87 -7.19 -0.57
N PRO A 52 3.41 -7.73 -1.72
CA PRO A 52 2.38 -8.74 -1.73
C PRO A 52 2.90 -10.08 -1.20
N ILE A 53 2.08 -10.71 -0.37
CA ILE A 53 2.24 -12.12 0.05
C ILE A 53 1.20 -13.03 -0.63
N HIS A 54 0.19 -12.43 -1.25
CA HIS A 54 -0.81 -13.10 -2.09
C HIS A 54 -1.33 -12.13 -3.15
N GLU A 55 -1.54 -12.62 -4.37
CA GLU A 55 -1.93 -11.83 -5.54
C GLU A 55 -2.86 -12.64 -6.43
N GLU A 56 -3.99 -12.04 -6.83
CA GLU A 56 -4.91 -12.55 -7.85
C GLU A 56 -5.13 -11.44 -8.88
N ALA A 57 -4.13 -11.25 -9.73
CA ALA A 57 -4.12 -10.18 -10.72
C ALA A 57 -5.28 -10.31 -11.73
N PRO A 58 -5.89 -9.20 -12.17
CA PRO A 58 -5.66 -7.81 -11.75
C PRO A 58 -6.60 -7.35 -10.60
N HIS A 59 -7.29 -8.27 -9.92
CA HIS A 59 -8.42 -7.95 -9.05
C HIS A 59 -8.04 -7.75 -7.58
N TYR A 60 -6.99 -8.43 -7.12
CA TYR A 60 -6.68 -8.48 -5.71
C TYR A 60 -5.19 -8.62 -5.45
N LEU A 61 -4.70 -7.96 -4.42
CA LEU A 61 -3.47 -8.35 -3.75
C LEU A 61 -3.58 -8.03 -2.26
N CYS A 62 -2.84 -8.79 -1.44
CA CYS A 62 -2.64 -8.42 -0.05
C CYS A 62 -1.20 -8.58 0.39
N SER A 63 -0.84 -7.73 1.33
CA SER A 63 0.42 -7.72 2.04
C SER A 63 0.17 -8.11 3.49
N GLY A 64 1.20 -8.62 4.15
CA GLY A 64 1.12 -8.98 5.54
C GLY A 64 2.49 -9.07 6.18
N MET A 65 2.53 -8.66 7.44
CA MET A 65 3.71 -8.65 8.27
C MET A 65 3.33 -8.92 9.72
N ILE A 66 4.30 -9.40 10.47
CA ILE A 66 4.16 -9.68 11.90
C ILE A 66 5.19 -8.84 12.64
N GLY A 67 4.73 -8.03 13.58
CA GLY A 67 5.61 -7.11 14.29
C GLY A 67 4.96 -6.42 15.47
N ARG A 68 5.72 -5.50 16.07
CA ARG A 68 5.32 -4.71 17.24
C ARG A 68 5.50 -3.23 16.95
N PRO A 69 4.61 -2.60 16.16
CA PRO A 69 4.82 -1.23 15.66
C PRO A 69 4.85 -0.14 16.75
N TRP A 70 4.41 -0.45 17.97
CA TRP A 70 4.51 0.42 19.14
C TRP A 70 5.89 0.37 19.83
N GLN A 71 6.81 -0.50 19.41
CA GLN A 71 8.18 -0.56 19.91
C GLN A 71 9.11 0.24 18.98
N LEU A 72 10.00 1.04 19.56
CA LEU A 72 10.91 1.92 18.81
C LEU A 72 11.91 1.14 17.95
N HIS A 73 12.38 0.01 18.47
CA HIS A 73 13.17 -1.01 17.77
C HIS A 73 12.37 -2.31 17.78
N GLY A 74 11.23 -2.29 17.10
CA GLY A 74 10.33 -3.44 17.08
C GLY A 74 10.93 -4.59 16.27
N ASP A 75 10.86 -5.79 16.85
CA ASP A 75 11.13 -7.02 16.11
C ASP A 75 10.06 -7.21 15.03
N GLU A 76 10.50 -7.69 13.86
CA GLU A 76 9.64 -8.18 12.78
C GLU A 76 9.89 -9.67 12.59
N ARG A 77 8.86 -10.42 12.20
CA ARG A 77 9.01 -11.81 11.78
C ARG A 77 8.83 -11.90 10.28
N ASP A 78 9.64 -12.74 9.65
CA ASP A 78 9.48 -13.07 8.23
C ASP A 78 8.14 -13.77 8.01
N VAL A 79 7.42 -13.32 6.99
CA VAL A 79 6.13 -13.88 6.55
C VAL A 79 6.30 -14.31 5.09
N PRO A 80 6.54 -15.60 4.81
CA PRO A 80 6.80 -16.05 3.44
C PRO A 80 5.54 -16.02 2.57
N ASP A 81 4.36 -16.26 3.15
CA ASP A 81 3.09 -16.33 2.44
C ASP A 81 1.89 -16.06 3.37
N LEU A 82 0.70 -16.03 2.77
CA LEU A 82 -0.57 -15.84 3.49
C LEU A 82 -0.86 -16.96 4.50
N ALA A 83 -0.49 -18.21 4.21
CA ALA A 83 -0.76 -19.33 5.10
C ALA A 83 0.05 -19.21 6.41
N ALA A 84 1.32 -18.82 6.30
CA ALA A 84 2.19 -18.53 7.44
C ALA A 84 1.68 -17.36 8.27
N LEU A 85 1.17 -16.30 7.63
CA LEU A 85 0.54 -15.18 8.34
C LEU A 85 -0.68 -15.64 9.15
N VAL A 86 -1.57 -16.41 8.53
CA VAL A 86 -2.81 -16.90 9.17
C VAL A 86 -2.49 -17.84 10.33
N ALA A 87 -1.52 -18.74 10.15
CA ALA A 87 -1.13 -19.74 11.14
C ALA A 87 -0.43 -19.15 12.38
N PHE A 88 0.08 -17.92 12.31
CA PHE A 88 0.82 -17.33 13.41
C PHE A 88 -0.09 -16.91 14.58
N ASP A 89 0.22 -17.43 15.76
CA ASP A 89 -0.55 -17.25 16.99
C ASP A 89 0.30 -16.91 18.24
N GLU A 90 1.62 -16.69 18.08
CA GLU A 90 2.50 -16.37 19.21
C GLU A 90 1.98 -15.11 19.95
N PRO A 91 1.73 -15.18 21.28
CA PRO A 91 1.26 -14.03 22.03
C PRO A 91 2.25 -12.85 22.02
N GLY A 92 1.73 -11.64 22.10
CA GLY A 92 2.56 -10.42 22.16
C GLY A 92 2.81 -9.76 20.80
N TRP A 93 2.14 -10.20 19.74
CA TRP A 93 2.43 -9.81 18.36
C TRP A 93 1.20 -9.27 17.63
N LEU A 94 1.44 -8.43 16.63
CA LEU A 94 0.41 -7.94 15.72
C LEU A 94 0.68 -8.50 14.32
N LYS A 95 -0.32 -9.14 13.73
CA LYS A 95 -0.42 -9.36 12.29
C LYS A 95 -1.03 -8.12 11.66
N TYR A 96 -0.39 -7.53 10.67
CA TYR A 96 -0.94 -6.35 10.01
C TYR A 96 -0.49 -6.27 8.56
N GLY A 97 -1.26 -5.56 7.75
CA GLY A 97 -0.99 -5.46 6.33
C GLY A 97 -2.02 -4.58 5.62
N ALA A 98 -2.05 -4.72 4.31
CA ALA A 98 -3.02 -4.04 3.47
C ALA A 98 -3.51 -4.96 2.38
N GLU A 99 -4.80 -4.88 2.09
CA GLU A 99 -5.37 -5.40 0.87
C GLU A 99 -5.65 -4.27 -0.11
N PHE A 100 -5.61 -4.61 -1.39
CA PHE A 100 -6.09 -3.79 -2.49
C PHE A 100 -7.07 -4.60 -3.31
N VAL A 101 -8.25 -4.04 -3.54
CA VAL A 101 -9.33 -4.67 -4.31
C VAL A 101 -9.67 -3.78 -5.48
N LEU A 102 -9.68 -4.35 -6.69
CA LEU A 102 -10.01 -3.67 -7.93
C LEU A 102 -11.29 -4.27 -8.51
N VAL A 103 -12.29 -3.42 -8.71
CA VAL A 103 -13.56 -3.79 -9.32
C VAL A 103 -13.79 -2.95 -10.57
N GLU A 104 -14.00 -3.61 -11.71
CA GLU A 104 -14.39 -2.95 -12.96
C GLU A 104 -15.77 -2.30 -12.84
N LEU A 105 -15.91 -1.10 -13.41
CA LEU A 105 -17.19 -0.43 -13.55
C LEU A 105 -17.64 -0.37 -15.01
N PRO A 106 -18.96 -0.25 -15.28
CA PRO A 106 -19.51 -0.29 -16.63
C PRO A 106 -19.01 0.82 -17.59
N ASP A 107 -18.46 1.91 -17.06
CA ASP A 107 -17.99 3.06 -17.84
C ASP A 107 -16.47 3.05 -18.10
N GLY A 108 -15.84 1.87 -17.96
CA GLY A 108 -14.40 1.70 -18.18
C GLY A 108 -13.54 2.29 -17.05
N ARG A 109 -14.15 2.65 -15.92
CA ARG A 109 -13.44 3.07 -14.70
C ARG A 109 -13.22 1.89 -13.77
N THR A 110 -12.34 2.09 -12.79
CA THR A 110 -12.05 1.07 -11.76
C THR A 110 -12.32 1.63 -10.37
N ARG A 111 -13.06 0.87 -9.56
CA ARG A 111 -13.14 1.09 -8.11
C ARG A 111 -11.96 0.38 -7.45
N LEU A 112 -10.95 1.15 -7.11
CA LEU A 112 -9.82 0.71 -6.28
C LEU A 112 -10.11 1.00 -4.80
N GLU A 113 -10.08 -0.04 -3.98
CA GLU A 113 -10.21 0.03 -2.53
C GLU A 113 -8.94 -0.44 -1.85
N THR A 114 -8.64 0.11 -0.67
CA THR A 114 -7.56 -0.40 0.18
C THR A 114 -8.05 -0.48 1.62
N THR A 115 -7.85 -1.64 2.24
CA THR A 115 -8.17 -1.85 3.66
C THR A 115 -6.88 -2.13 4.41
N THR A 116 -6.71 -1.51 5.57
CA THR A 116 -5.62 -1.88 6.49
C THR A 116 -6.11 -2.98 7.41
N LEU A 117 -5.46 -4.13 7.34
CA LEU A 117 -5.79 -5.31 8.14
C LEU A 117 -4.90 -5.31 9.38
N CYS A 118 -5.46 -5.53 10.56
CA CYS A 118 -4.73 -5.58 11.83
C CYS A 118 -5.40 -6.61 12.75
N GLU A 119 -4.62 -7.59 13.21
CA GLU A 119 -5.07 -8.64 14.11
C GLU A 119 -4.01 -8.85 15.21
N ALA A 120 -4.40 -8.59 16.45
CA ALA A 120 -3.55 -8.87 17.61
C ALA A 120 -3.69 -10.34 18.01
N THR A 121 -2.55 -11.01 18.29
CA THR A 121 -2.54 -12.43 18.67
C THR A 121 -3.13 -12.68 20.06
N ASP A 122 -3.18 -11.65 20.91
CA ASP A 122 -3.78 -11.72 22.24
C ASP A 122 -4.45 -10.40 22.69
N SER A 123 -5.20 -10.46 23.79
CA SER A 123 -5.96 -9.34 24.32
C SER A 123 -5.10 -8.19 24.88
N ALA A 124 -3.93 -8.48 25.46
CA ALA A 124 -3.02 -7.46 25.96
C ALA A 124 -2.36 -6.71 24.79
N THR A 125 -2.01 -7.42 23.73
CA THR A 125 -1.52 -6.82 22.48
C THR A 125 -2.58 -5.96 21.81
N ARG A 126 -3.85 -6.41 21.78
CA ARG A 126 -4.96 -5.59 21.26
C ARG A 126 -5.08 -4.25 21.98
N ARG A 127 -4.89 -4.21 23.30
CA ARG A 127 -4.94 -2.97 24.10
C ARG A 127 -3.78 -2.04 23.77
N LYS A 128 -2.54 -2.56 23.72
CA LYS A 128 -1.34 -1.80 23.33
C LYS A 128 -1.51 -1.21 21.93
N PHE A 129 -1.94 -2.04 20.99
CA PHE A 129 -2.21 -1.59 19.63
C PHE A 129 -3.32 -0.54 19.58
N GLY A 130 -4.41 -0.69 20.35
CA GLY A 130 -5.48 0.30 20.42
C GLY A 130 -5.00 1.68 20.85
N CYS A 131 -4.17 1.76 21.89
CA CYS A 131 -3.56 3.01 22.35
C CYS A 131 -2.65 3.63 21.28
N TYR A 132 -1.78 2.81 20.67
CA TYR A 132 -0.91 3.26 19.58
C TYR A 132 -1.71 3.73 18.35
N TRP A 133 -2.74 2.98 17.97
CA TRP A 133 -3.59 3.26 16.82
C TRP A 133 -4.35 4.57 16.99
N ALA A 134 -4.81 4.90 18.21
CA ALA A 134 -5.45 6.18 18.49
C ALA A 134 -4.58 7.39 18.12
N VAL A 135 -3.25 7.26 18.25
CA VAL A 135 -2.28 8.30 17.89
C VAL A 135 -2.01 8.34 16.39
N ILE A 136 -1.81 7.18 15.75
CA ILE A 136 -1.34 7.12 14.36
C ILE A 136 -2.44 7.05 13.29
N ARG A 137 -3.67 6.67 13.67
CA ARG A 137 -4.82 6.52 12.75
C ARG A 137 -5.02 7.71 11.79
N PRO A 138 -4.98 8.99 12.21
CA PRO A 138 -5.19 10.09 11.27
C PRO A 138 -4.10 10.13 10.19
N PHE A 139 -2.83 9.91 10.55
CA PHE A 139 -1.72 9.88 9.60
C PHE A 139 -1.79 8.67 8.67
N SER A 140 -2.16 7.51 9.20
CA SER A 140 -2.37 6.29 8.41
C SER A 140 -3.43 6.50 7.32
N GLY A 141 -4.57 7.10 7.68
CA GLY A 141 -5.64 7.43 6.72
C GLY A 141 -5.18 8.42 5.64
N LEU A 142 -4.34 9.40 5.98
CA LEU A 142 -3.78 10.33 4.99
C LEU A 142 -2.86 9.64 4.00
N ILE A 143 -1.97 8.75 4.46
CA ILE A 143 -1.08 7.96 3.60
C ILE A 143 -1.91 7.10 2.64
N ARG A 144 -2.96 6.43 3.13
CA ARG A 144 -3.83 5.61 2.28
C ARG A 144 -4.52 6.41 1.18
N ARG A 145 -5.04 7.60 1.53
CA ARG A 145 -5.65 8.51 0.55
C ARG A 145 -4.62 9.01 -0.46
N ASP A 146 -3.39 9.26 -0.04
CA ASP A 146 -2.32 9.70 -0.91
C ASP A 146 -1.88 8.60 -1.89
N ILE A 147 -1.81 7.34 -1.43
CA ILE A 147 -1.57 6.17 -2.30
C ILE A 147 -2.63 6.09 -3.40
N LEU A 148 -3.92 6.12 -3.04
CA LEU A 148 -5.00 6.04 -4.03
C LEU A 148 -4.95 7.19 -5.04
N ARG A 149 -4.59 8.40 -4.60
CA ARG A 149 -4.42 9.57 -5.48
C ARG A 149 -3.18 9.46 -6.35
N ALA A 150 -2.09 8.89 -5.86
CA ALA A 150 -0.89 8.66 -6.65
C ALA A 150 -1.15 7.68 -7.80
N ILE A 151 -1.88 6.61 -7.52
CA ILE A 151 -2.32 5.64 -8.53
C ILE A 151 -3.20 6.32 -9.58
N ASP A 152 -4.20 7.11 -9.17
CA ASP A 152 -5.07 7.84 -10.10
C ASP A 152 -4.31 8.85 -10.98
N ARG A 153 -3.34 9.57 -10.41
CA ARG A 153 -2.47 10.45 -11.22
C ARG A 153 -1.65 9.65 -12.23
N ARG A 154 -1.13 8.50 -11.82
CA ARG A 154 -0.28 7.68 -12.69
C ARG A 154 -1.05 7.15 -13.90
N THR A 155 -2.31 6.72 -13.71
CA THR A 155 -3.15 6.29 -14.84
C THR A 155 -3.42 7.44 -15.81
N GLN A 156 -3.68 8.65 -15.33
CA GLN A 156 -3.89 9.84 -16.18
C GLN A 156 -2.65 10.14 -17.06
N HIS A 157 -1.45 9.97 -16.52
CA HIS A 157 -0.20 10.13 -17.28
C HIS A 157 0.01 9.02 -18.31
N GLN A 158 -0.39 7.78 -18.01
CA GLN A 158 -0.34 6.66 -18.96
C GLN A 158 -1.29 6.89 -20.15
N THR A 159 -2.52 7.35 -19.89
CA THR A 159 -3.49 7.68 -20.95
C THR A 159 -3.02 8.85 -21.83
N ALA A 160 -2.44 9.90 -21.23
CA ALA A 160 -1.90 11.03 -21.98
C ALA A 160 -0.71 10.66 -22.87
N ALA A 161 0.12 9.71 -22.46
CA ALA A 161 1.24 9.19 -23.27
C ALA A 161 0.77 8.25 -24.39
N ALA A 162 -0.35 7.56 -24.22
CA ALA A 162 -0.92 6.65 -25.22
C ALA A 162 -1.67 7.38 -26.36
N HIS A 163 -1.99 8.67 -26.19
CA HIS A 163 -2.61 9.51 -27.23
C HIS A 163 -1.64 10.59 -27.73
N PRO A 164 -0.64 10.25 -28.56
CA PRO A 164 0.19 11.27 -29.21
C PRO A 164 -0.70 12.04 -30.18
N THR A 165 -0.78 13.35 -29.97
CA THR A 165 -1.53 14.31 -30.77
C THR A 165 -1.28 14.07 -32.27
N ASP A 166 -2.31 13.61 -32.96
CA ASP A 166 -2.37 13.58 -34.42
C ASP A 166 -2.34 15.04 -34.89
N ARG A 167 -1.17 15.49 -35.35
CA ARG A 167 -1.00 16.84 -35.89
C ARG A 167 -1.38 16.75 -37.37
N PRO A 168 -2.45 17.41 -37.86
CA PRO A 168 -2.75 17.41 -39.27
C PRO A 168 -1.65 18.16 -40.00
N THR A 169 -0.85 17.45 -40.79
CA THR A 169 0.01 18.04 -41.81
C THR A 169 -0.90 18.65 -42.86
N SER A 170 -0.90 19.99 -42.93
CA SER A 170 -1.43 20.75 -44.06
C SER A 170 -0.54 20.60 -45.28
#